data_AF-A0A0N0NS51-F1
#
_entry.id   AF-A0A0N0NS51-F1
#
_cell.length_a   1.000
_cell.length_b   1.000
_cell.length_c   1.000
_cell.angle_alpha   90.00
_cell.angle_beta   90.00
_cell.angle_gamma   90.00
#
_symmetry.space_group_name_H-M   'P 1'
#
loop_
_entity.id
_entity.type
_entity.pdbx_description
1 polymer ?
#
loop_
_entity_poly.entity_id
_entity_poly.type
_entity_poly.pdbx_seq_one_letter_code
_entity_poly.pdbx_strand_id
1 'polypeptide(L)'
;MANTLITTTQESSTSPRFGIWSHTVVKMGLEYPFLLRAVLSVSALRLAQDESSHEWFLESAVHMEAGLTAFRQLIATGDPNSDEKLQSALFAFSSLLVVQNFGLAVVEQPKDSIEEFVKCIRLVRGVGAVLRNAWEVVQKAELAPIIFGATFVEKPEHGPENQFLASLKTMMSTSELPEEDATALIQALEHLQAIAAEHFLLRSGVGTSQATSVGVLLSWPGRVPERALELMDERNPCALCMIAYMASLLVSAGSHWWIEGWDKLLHDAVVPFLPSALAADLVHAMAQNRLDTANNDAVRMTTGVVVQPGADRSLGG
;
A
#
# COMPACT_ATOMS: atom_id res chain seq x y z
N MET A 1 -2.76 2.19 -25.40
CA MET A 1 -1.53 1.64 -24.81
C MET A 1 -1.34 2.03 -23.35
N ALA A 2 -1.68 3.25 -22.91
CA ALA A 2 -1.64 3.62 -21.48
C ALA A 2 -2.61 2.83 -20.55
N ASN A 3 -3.74 2.33 -21.08
CA ASN A 3 -4.72 1.55 -20.31
C ASN A 3 -4.20 0.20 -19.76
N THR A 4 -3.09 -0.32 -20.27
CA THR A 4 -2.56 -1.64 -19.93
C THR A 4 -1.25 -1.56 -19.12
N LEU A 5 -0.68 -0.36 -18.97
CA LEU A 5 0.67 -0.17 -18.43
C LEU A 5 0.72 0.19 -16.94
N ILE A 6 -0.40 0.60 -16.34
CA ILE A 6 -0.46 1.02 -14.93
C ILE A 6 -1.13 -0.05 -14.03
N THR A 7 -1.90 -0.98 -14.60
CA THR A 7 -2.67 -1.97 -13.81
C THR A 7 -2.77 -3.34 -14.49
N THR A 8 -2.87 -4.35 -13.65
CA THR A 8 -2.87 -5.80 -13.89
C THR A 8 -3.98 -6.26 -14.84
N THR A 9 -3.73 -7.37 -15.54
CA THR A 9 -4.49 -7.92 -16.68
C THR A 9 -5.90 -8.44 -16.37
N GLN A 10 -6.46 -8.25 -15.17
CA GLN A 10 -7.69 -8.95 -14.80
C GLN A 10 -8.62 -8.22 -13.82
N GLU A 11 -8.74 -6.89 -13.90
CA GLU A 11 -9.91 -6.22 -13.36
C GLU A 11 -10.70 -5.53 -14.49
N SER A 12 -11.96 -5.94 -14.63
CA SER A 12 -12.86 -5.58 -15.73
C SER A 12 -12.96 -4.08 -15.99
N SER A 13 -12.91 -3.69 -17.26
CA SER A 13 -12.93 -2.34 -17.84
C SER A 13 -14.14 -1.44 -17.52
N THR A 14 -14.90 -1.73 -16.46
CA THR A 14 -16.19 -1.10 -16.14
C THR A 14 -16.26 -0.42 -14.77
N SER A 15 -15.21 -0.47 -13.93
CA SER A 15 -15.19 0.30 -12.68
C SER A 15 -14.84 1.79 -12.94
N PRO A 16 -15.59 2.76 -12.36
CA PRO A 16 -15.29 4.20 -12.47
C PRO A 16 -13.86 4.58 -12.03
N ARG A 17 -13.19 3.72 -11.26
CA ARG A 17 -11.84 3.92 -10.73
C ARG A 17 -10.73 3.73 -11.77
N PHE A 18 -10.96 2.93 -12.83
CA PHE A 18 -9.94 2.63 -13.86
C PHE A 18 -9.57 3.82 -14.74
N GLY A 19 -10.48 4.78 -14.91
CA GLY A 19 -10.24 6.00 -15.68
C GLY A 19 -9.33 7.00 -14.96
N ILE A 20 -9.14 6.90 -13.64
CA ILE A 20 -8.47 7.96 -12.90
C ILE A 20 -6.98 7.96 -13.21
N TRP A 21 -6.30 6.81 -13.09
CA TRP A 21 -4.87 6.71 -13.39
C TRP A 21 -4.56 6.88 -14.88
N SER A 22 -5.34 6.22 -15.75
CA SER A 22 -5.07 6.17 -17.19
C SER A 22 -5.51 7.42 -17.94
N HIS A 23 -6.48 8.19 -17.42
CA HIS A 23 -7.01 9.39 -18.07
C HIS A 23 -6.82 10.65 -17.22
N THR A 24 -7.36 10.72 -16.00
CA THR A 24 -7.28 11.94 -15.17
C THR A 24 -5.83 12.31 -14.81
N VAL A 25 -5.06 11.35 -14.29
CA VAL A 25 -3.65 11.57 -13.88
C VAL A 25 -2.77 11.84 -15.09
N VAL A 26 -2.99 11.16 -16.23
CA VAL A 26 -2.26 11.43 -17.47
C VAL A 26 -2.55 12.84 -17.99
N LYS A 27 -3.82 13.24 -18.04
CA LYS A 27 -4.23 14.59 -18.46
C LYS A 27 -3.60 15.65 -17.55
N MET A 28 -3.62 15.43 -16.24
CA MET A 28 -2.95 16.29 -15.27
C MET A 28 -1.43 16.33 -15.50
N GLY A 29 -0.81 15.20 -15.85
CA GLY A 29 0.61 15.14 -16.21
C GLY A 29 0.95 16.01 -17.43
N LEU A 30 0.05 16.13 -18.41
CA LEU A 30 0.26 17.03 -19.56
C LEU A 30 0.27 18.51 -19.15
N GLU A 31 -0.45 18.87 -18.08
CA GLU A 31 -0.42 20.22 -17.48
C GLU A 31 0.80 20.41 -16.55
N TYR A 32 1.21 19.35 -15.84
CA TYR A 32 2.29 19.36 -14.85
C TYR A 32 3.40 18.35 -15.22
N PRO A 33 4.48 18.77 -15.91
CA PRO A 33 5.48 17.85 -16.47
C PRO A 33 6.18 16.91 -15.47
N PHE A 34 6.32 17.31 -14.20
CA PHE A 34 6.90 16.44 -13.16
C PHE A 34 6.03 15.19 -12.93
N LEU A 35 4.70 15.34 -12.98
CA LEU A 35 3.75 14.24 -12.85
C LEU A 35 3.79 13.32 -14.07
N LEU A 36 3.86 13.89 -15.29
CA LEU A 36 4.01 13.07 -16.50
C LEU A 36 5.27 12.21 -16.46
N ARG A 37 6.38 12.76 -15.95
CA ARG A 37 7.61 11.98 -15.74
C ARG A 37 7.41 10.81 -14.78
N ALA A 38 6.70 10.97 -13.67
CA ALA A 38 6.38 9.84 -12.80
C ALA A 38 5.51 8.78 -13.50
N VAL A 39 4.53 9.19 -14.31
CA VAL A 39 3.70 8.25 -15.10
C VAL A 39 4.55 7.46 -16.08
N LEU A 40 5.46 8.13 -16.81
CA LEU A 40 6.38 7.49 -17.75
C LEU A 40 7.34 6.54 -17.02
N SER A 41 7.85 6.96 -15.87
CA SER A 41 8.72 6.12 -15.04
C SER A 41 8.05 4.80 -14.66
N VAL A 42 6.85 4.87 -14.08
CA VAL A 42 6.10 3.68 -13.63
C VAL A 42 5.76 2.78 -14.83
N SER A 43 5.40 3.39 -15.97
CA SER A 43 5.12 2.65 -17.20
C SER A 43 6.37 1.93 -17.73
N ALA A 44 7.52 2.59 -17.74
CA ALA A 44 8.79 2.01 -18.16
C ALA A 44 9.24 0.89 -17.19
N LEU A 45 9.03 1.05 -15.89
CA LEU A 45 9.33 0.00 -14.91
C LEU A 45 8.49 -1.26 -15.15
N ARG A 46 7.20 -1.08 -15.42
CA ARG A 46 6.31 -2.19 -15.74
C ARG A 46 6.77 -2.93 -17.01
N LEU A 47 7.19 -2.20 -18.04
CA LEU A 47 7.76 -2.80 -19.25
C LEU A 47 9.08 -3.52 -18.97
N ALA A 48 9.94 -2.97 -18.11
CA ALA A 48 11.19 -3.60 -17.70
C ALA A 48 10.95 -4.94 -17.00
N GLN A 49 9.88 -5.05 -16.21
CA GLN A 49 9.48 -6.30 -15.55
C GLN A 49 9.08 -7.39 -16.55
N ASP A 50 8.28 -7.04 -17.56
CA ASP A 50 7.75 -8.01 -18.53
C ASP A 50 8.81 -8.43 -19.57
N GLU A 51 9.62 -7.48 -20.05
CA GLU A 51 10.60 -7.71 -21.12
C GLU A 51 12.00 -8.03 -20.60
N SER A 52 12.23 -7.95 -19.29
CA SER A 52 13.58 -8.00 -18.68
C SER A 52 14.55 -7.00 -19.34
N SER A 53 14.02 -5.84 -19.76
CA SER A 53 14.75 -4.83 -20.53
C SER A 53 15.50 -3.87 -19.62
N HIS A 54 16.82 -3.89 -19.72
CA HIS A 54 17.68 -2.95 -19.00
C HIS A 54 17.49 -1.49 -19.48
N GLU A 55 17.13 -1.30 -20.75
CA GLU A 55 16.84 0.02 -21.31
C GLU A 55 15.61 0.64 -20.65
N TRP A 56 14.51 -0.11 -20.55
CA TRP A 56 13.29 0.37 -19.88
C TRP A 56 13.52 0.62 -18.39
N PHE A 57 14.36 -0.19 -17.76
CA PHE A 57 14.76 0.03 -16.37
C PHE A 57 15.50 1.36 -16.19
N LEU A 58 16.46 1.66 -17.08
CA LEU A 58 17.21 2.92 -17.06
C LEU A 58 16.30 4.13 -17.35
N GLU A 59 15.43 4.03 -18.36
CA GLU A 59 14.45 5.08 -18.69
C GLU A 59 13.51 5.36 -17.51
N SER A 60 13.11 4.32 -16.79
CA SER A 60 12.33 4.45 -15.57
C SER A 60 13.05 5.32 -14.53
N ALA A 61 14.31 4.99 -14.23
CA ALA A 61 15.13 5.74 -13.28
C ALA A 61 15.32 7.20 -13.71
N VAL A 62 15.63 7.45 -14.98
CA VAL A 62 15.81 8.80 -15.55
C VAL A 62 14.55 9.65 -15.38
N HIS A 63 13.39 9.08 -15.72
CA HIS A 63 12.12 9.78 -15.59
C HIS A 63 11.77 10.06 -14.12
N MET A 64 11.93 9.08 -13.21
CA MET A 64 11.64 9.29 -11.80
C MET A 64 12.54 10.35 -11.18
N GLU A 65 13.84 10.31 -11.43
CA GLU A 65 14.80 11.27 -10.88
C GLU A 65 14.51 12.70 -11.33
N ALA A 66 14.22 12.89 -12.62
CA ALA A 66 13.86 14.19 -13.17
C ALA A 66 12.53 14.71 -12.60
N GLY A 67 11.52 13.84 -12.46
CA GLY A 67 10.24 14.18 -11.83
C GLY A 67 10.41 14.57 -10.36
N LEU A 68 11.21 13.79 -9.61
CA LEU A 68 11.46 14.00 -8.19
C LEU A 68 12.24 15.29 -7.91
N THR A 69 13.19 15.63 -8.78
CA THR A 69 13.93 16.90 -8.72
C THR A 69 12.98 18.08 -8.84
N ALA A 70 12.09 18.07 -9.84
CA ALA A 70 11.10 19.12 -10.04
C ALA A 70 10.08 19.17 -8.89
N PHE A 71 9.62 18.03 -8.41
CA PHE A 71 8.72 17.91 -7.26
C PHE A 71 9.31 18.54 -5.99
N ARG A 72 10.57 18.23 -5.67
CA ARG A 72 11.28 18.80 -4.51
C ARG A 72 11.46 20.31 -4.63
N GLN A 73 11.80 20.81 -5.82
CA GLN A 73 11.89 22.24 -6.07
C GLN A 73 10.55 22.94 -5.83
N LEU A 74 9.45 22.39 -6.35
CA LEU A 74 8.11 22.95 -6.17
C LEU A 74 7.71 23.03 -4.69
N ILE A 75 8.00 22.01 -3.90
CA ILE A 75 7.72 22.02 -2.45
C ILE A 75 8.59 23.03 -1.71
N ALA A 76 9.86 23.18 -2.13
CA ALA A 76 10.80 24.07 -1.46
C ALA A 76 10.54 25.56 -1.77
N THR A 77 10.11 25.89 -2.99
CA THR A 77 10.02 27.28 -3.46
C THR A 77 8.61 27.79 -3.70
N GLY A 78 7.64 26.90 -3.88
CA GLY A 78 6.24 27.26 -4.11
C GLY A 78 5.45 27.43 -2.81
N ASP A 79 4.24 27.96 -2.92
CA ASP A 79 3.18 27.70 -1.95
C ASP A 79 2.39 26.49 -2.45
N PRO A 80 2.63 25.28 -1.91
CA PRO A 80 1.94 24.07 -2.36
C PRO A 80 0.43 24.16 -2.14
N ASN A 81 -0.03 25.08 -1.28
CA ASN A 81 -1.43 25.22 -0.94
C ASN A 81 -2.17 26.23 -1.83
N SER A 82 -1.46 26.95 -2.70
CA SER A 82 -2.04 28.04 -3.50
C SER A 82 -3.01 27.59 -4.60
N ASP A 83 -2.92 26.35 -5.07
CA ASP A 83 -3.69 25.82 -6.19
C ASP A 83 -4.13 24.36 -5.94
N GLU A 84 -5.45 24.11 -5.95
CA GLU A 84 -6.04 22.78 -5.72
C GLU A 84 -5.61 21.75 -6.78
N LYS A 85 -5.38 22.19 -8.03
CA LYS A 85 -4.90 21.32 -9.10
C LYS A 85 -3.45 20.91 -8.87
N LEU A 86 -2.61 21.86 -8.44
CA LEU A 86 -1.22 21.57 -8.05
C LEU A 86 -1.17 20.60 -6.87
N GLN A 87 -2.01 20.80 -5.84
CA GLN A 87 -2.11 19.86 -4.72
C GLN A 87 -2.48 18.44 -5.17
N SER A 88 -3.44 18.33 -6.11
CA SER A 88 -3.83 17.07 -6.73
C SER A 88 -2.67 16.44 -7.52
N ALA A 89 -1.89 17.23 -8.24
CA ALA A 89 -0.74 16.76 -9.00
C ALA A 89 0.41 16.28 -8.09
N LEU A 90 0.69 17.01 -7.00
CA LEU A 90 1.65 16.62 -5.97
C LEU A 90 1.24 15.31 -5.29
N PHE A 91 -0.06 15.15 -5.01
CA PHE A 91 -0.60 13.91 -4.48
C PHE A 91 -0.42 12.74 -5.44
N ALA A 92 -0.86 12.90 -6.69
CA ALA A 92 -0.74 11.86 -7.72
C ALA A 92 0.73 11.45 -7.95
N PHE A 93 1.64 12.42 -7.99
CA PHE A 93 3.08 12.15 -8.12
C PHE A 93 3.60 11.33 -6.95
N SER A 94 3.23 11.69 -5.72
CA SER A 94 3.70 10.99 -4.52
C SER A 94 3.16 9.56 -4.43
N SER A 95 1.91 9.34 -4.86
CA SER A 95 1.36 7.99 -4.99
C SER A 95 2.12 7.16 -6.03
N LEU A 96 2.46 7.74 -7.18
CA LEU A 96 3.28 7.07 -8.20
C LEU A 96 4.70 6.80 -7.70
N LEU A 97 5.26 7.67 -6.86
CA LEU A 97 6.56 7.45 -6.22
C LEU A 97 6.52 6.23 -5.28
N VAL A 98 5.44 6.05 -4.52
CA VAL A 98 5.23 4.83 -3.71
C VAL A 98 5.14 3.60 -4.60
N VAL A 99 4.30 3.62 -5.64
CA VAL A 99 4.16 2.51 -6.61
C VAL A 99 5.51 2.14 -7.23
N GLN A 100 6.28 3.14 -7.65
CA GLN A 100 7.61 2.94 -8.23
C GLN A 100 8.57 2.25 -7.25
N ASN A 101 8.66 2.69 -6.00
CA ASN A 101 9.62 2.13 -5.04
C ASN A 101 9.29 0.67 -4.68
N PHE A 102 8.00 0.38 -4.46
CA PHE A 102 7.56 -1.00 -4.27
C PHE A 102 7.80 -1.86 -5.52
N GLY A 103 7.52 -1.33 -6.72
CA GLY A 103 7.77 -2.02 -7.98
C GLY A 103 9.25 -2.25 -8.27
N LEU A 104 10.14 -1.33 -7.89
CA LEU A 104 11.59 -1.49 -8.08
C LEU A 104 12.09 -2.71 -7.32
N ALA A 105 11.66 -2.90 -6.07
CA ALA A 105 12.01 -4.08 -5.30
C ALA A 105 11.53 -5.39 -5.96
N VAL A 106 10.37 -5.38 -6.62
CA VAL A 106 9.87 -6.56 -7.35
C VAL A 106 10.77 -6.88 -8.55
N VAL A 107 11.23 -5.87 -9.28
CA VAL A 107 12.09 -6.02 -10.47
C VAL A 107 13.53 -6.37 -10.09
N GLU A 108 14.11 -5.69 -9.11
CA GLU A 108 15.51 -5.86 -8.72
C GLU A 108 15.75 -7.04 -7.79
N GLN A 109 14.72 -7.49 -7.05
CA GLN A 109 14.82 -8.52 -6.00
C GLN A 109 15.87 -8.14 -4.94
N PRO A 110 15.49 -7.37 -3.90
CA PRO A 110 16.45 -6.80 -2.97
C PRO A 110 17.27 -7.88 -2.25
N LYS A 111 18.55 -7.58 -1.98
CA LYS A 111 19.40 -8.43 -1.14
C LYS A 111 18.92 -8.49 0.30
N ASP A 112 18.37 -7.38 0.79
CA ASP A 112 17.77 -7.26 2.11
C ASP A 112 16.33 -6.72 1.98
N SER A 113 15.37 -7.64 1.92
CA SER A 113 13.95 -7.31 1.79
C SER A 113 13.41 -6.55 3.01
N ILE A 114 13.97 -6.76 4.20
CA ILE A 114 13.53 -6.05 5.41
C ILE A 114 13.92 -4.59 5.31
N GLU A 115 15.19 -4.31 4.98
CA GLU A 115 15.68 -2.94 4.80
C GLU A 115 14.87 -2.21 3.72
N GLU A 116 14.63 -2.86 2.57
CA GLU A 116 13.89 -2.24 1.47
C GLU A 116 12.42 -1.98 1.83
N PHE A 117 11.81 -2.88 2.61
CA PHE A 117 10.46 -2.66 3.12
C PHE A 117 10.39 -1.49 4.09
N VAL A 118 11.35 -1.37 5.01
CA VAL A 118 11.40 -0.23 5.94
C VAL A 118 11.62 1.08 5.19
N LYS A 119 12.44 1.11 4.13
CA LYS A 119 12.55 2.28 3.24
C LYS A 119 11.21 2.64 2.61
N CYS A 120 10.46 1.65 2.12
CA CYS A 120 9.12 1.87 1.58
C CYS A 120 8.15 2.42 2.63
N ILE A 121 8.17 1.90 3.86
CA ILE A 121 7.39 2.43 4.99
C ILE A 121 7.74 3.90 5.25
N ARG A 122 9.03 4.23 5.34
CA ARG A 122 9.52 5.60 5.56
C ARG A 122 9.10 6.54 4.42
N LEU A 123 9.12 6.06 3.17
CA LEU A 123 8.63 6.81 2.02
C LEU A 123 7.13 7.13 2.16
N VAL A 124 6.30 6.13 2.46
CA VAL A 124 4.85 6.33 2.66
C VAL A 124 4.59 7.34 3.79
N ARG A 125 5.34 7.26 4.91
CA ARG A 125 5.28 8.25 6.00
C ARG A 125 5.66 9.65 5.52
N GLY A 126 6.73 9.77 4.74
CA GLY A 126 7.19 11.05 4.19
C GLY A 126 6.16 11.67 3.25
N VAL A 127 5.55 10.87 2.38
CA VAL A 127 4.44 11.28 1.50
C VAL A 127 3.26 11.77 2.33
N GLY A 128 2.85 11.01 3.34
CA GLY A 128 1.79 11.40 4.27
C GLY A 128 2.10 12.74 4.94
N ALA A 129 3.35 12.98 5.34
CA ALA A 129 3.76 14.22 6.00
C ALA A 129 3.76 15.45 5.06
N VAL A 130 4.23 15.29 3.83
CA VAL A 130 4.27 16.34 2.81
C VAL A 130 2.86 16.73 2.36
N LEU A 131 1.95 15.77 2.25
CA LEU A 131 0.63 15.96 1.66
C LEU A 131 -0.50 16.15 2.66
N ARG A 132 -0.20 16.32 3.96
CA ARG A 132 -1.25 16.55 4.98
C ARG A 132 -2.22 17.66 4.60
N ASN A 133 -1.72 18.76 4.04
CA ASN A 133 -2.57 19.90 3.65
C ASN A 133 -3.33 19.64 2.34
N ALA A 134 -2.74 18.87 1.42
CA ALA A 134 -3.40 18.46 0.18
C ALA A 134 -4.52 17.44 0.44
N TRP A 135 -4.49 16.72 1.56
CA TRP A 135 -5.43 15.65 1.87
C TRP A 135 -6.90 16.07 1.79
N GLU A 136 -7.26 17.22 2.37
CA GLU A 136 -8.64 17.72 2.36
C GLU A 136 -9.12 18.13 0.95
N VAL A 137 -8.22 18.68 0.13
CA VAL A 137 -8.52 19.06 -1.25
C VAL A 137 -8.68 17.82 -2.11
N VAL A 138 -7.76 16.85 -1.97
CA VAL A 138 -7.78 15.66 -2.81
C VAL A 138 -8.94 14.72 -2.46
N GLN A 139 -9.42 14.72 -1.21
CA GLN A 139 -10.68 14.06 -0.83
C GLN A 139 -11.91 14.60 -1.56
N LYS A 140 -11.87 15.86 -2.00
CA LYS A 140 -12.96 16.53 -2.73
C LYS A 140 -12.72 16.53 -4.25
N ALA A 141 -11.49 16.24 -4.68
CA ALA A 141 -11.08 16.25 -6.08
C ALA A 141 -11.42 14.93 -6.80
N GLU A 142 -11.24 14.91 -8.13
CA GLU A 142 -11.43 13.72 -8.96
C GLU A 142 -10.54 12.53 -8.57
N LEU A 143 -9.48 12.78 -7.79
CA LEU A 143 -8.56 11.75 -7.27
C LEU A 143 -9.06 11.10 -5.98
N ALA A 144 -10.18 11.55 -5.41
CA ALA A 144 -10.79 11.01 -4.21
C ALA A 144 -10.84 9.46 -4.17
N PRO A 145 -11.22 8.74 -5.24
CA PRO A 145 -11.25 7.27 -5.21
C PRO A 145 -9.86 6.61 -5.10
N ILE A 146 -8.77 7.33 -5.34
CA ILE A 146 -7.39 6.89 -5.05
C ILE A 146 -7.11 6.98 -3.54
N ILE A 147 -7.71 7.96 -2.88
CA ILE A 147 -7.50 8.32 -1.46
C ILE A 147 -8.37 7.52 -0.50
N PHE A 148 -9.59 7.17 -0.91
CA PHE A 148 -10.64 6.67 -0.03
C PHE A 148 -10.40 5.25 0.50
N GLY A 149 -9.18 4.91 0.93
CA GLY A 149 -8.85 3.73 1.72
C GLY A 149 -8.10 3.98 3.03
N ALA A 150 -7.92 5.24 3.42
CA ALA A 150 -7.43 5.60 4.76
C ALA A 150 -8.58 6.08 5.66
N THR A 151 -9.75 5.44 5.58
CA THR A 151 -10.83 5.69 6.53
C THR A 151 -10.38 5.23 7.90
N PHE A 152 -10.31 6.17 8.85
CA PHE A 152 -10.00 5.88 10.23
C PHE A 152 -11.12 5.01 10.80
N VAL A 153 -10.98 3.69 10.78
CA VAL A 153 -11.81 2.86 11.63
C VAL A 153 -11.32 3.10 13.06
N GLU A 154 -12.09 3.89 13.82
CA GLU A 154 -11.99 3.95 15.26
C GLU A 154 -12.28 2.55 15.79
N LYS A 155 -11.21 1.82 16.14
CA LYS A 155 -11.20 0.49 16.77
C LYS A 155 -12.17 -0.52 16.14
N PRO A 156 -11.70 -1.40 15.25
CA PRO A 156 -12.50 -2.56 14.89
C PRO A 156 -12.66 -3.45 16.13
N GLU A 157 -13.89 -3.69 16.53
CA GLU A 157 -14.22 -4.53 17.69
C GLU A 157 -13.76 -5.98 17.50
N HIS A 158 -13.64 -6.46 16.26
CA HIS A 158 -13.23 -7.84 15.94
C HIS A 158 -12.51 -7.91 14.58
N GLY A 159 -11.16 -7.96 14.60
CA GLY A 159 -10.38 -8.43 13.45
C GLY A 159 -10.30 -9.96 13.44
N PRO A 160 -9.92 -10.59 12.31
CA PRO A 160 -9.67 -12.03 12.29
C PRO A 160 -8.52 -12.36 13.25
N GLU A 161 -8.84 -12.90 14.43
CA GLU A 161 -7.82 -13.52 15.28
C GLU A 161 -7.39 -14.84 14.63
N ASN A 162 -6.08 -14.98 14.43
CA ASN A 162 -5.48 -16.22 13.96
C ASN A 162 -4.37 -16.65 14.92
N GLN A 163 -3.96 -17.92 14.80
CA GLN A 163 -2.95 -18.52 15.67
C GLN A 163 -1.64 -17.72 15.65
N PHE A 164 -1.24 -17.19 14.49
CA PHE A 164 -0.03 -16.38 14.35
C PHE A 164 -0.07 -15.10 15.20
N LEU A 165 -1.18 -14.35 15.14
CA LEU A 165 -1.37 -13.15 15.94
C LEU A 165 -1.41 -13.46 17.44
N ALA A 166 -2.02 -14.57 17.84
CA ALA A 166 -2.01 -15.02 19.23
C ALA A 166 -0.58 -15.35 19.71
N SER A 167 0.16 -16.14 18.93
CA SER A 167 1.56 -16.49 19.20
C SER A 167 2.47 -15.24 19.25
N LEU A 168 2.24 -14.26 18.37
CA LEU A 168 2.94 -12.97 18.36
C LEU A 168 2.69 -12.17 19.65
N LYS A 169 1.42 -12.04 20.07
CA LYS A 169 1.06 -11.39 21.35
C LYS A 169 1.74 -12.09 22.52
N THR A 170 1.73 -13.44 22.55
CA THR A 170 2.41 -14.22 23.59
C THR A 170 3.92 -13.98 23.61
N MET A 171 4.57 -13.93 22.44
CA MET A 171 6.00 -13.62 22.34
C MET A 171 6.30 -12.24 22.91
N MET A 172 5.52 -11.22 22.56
CA MET A 172 5.72 -9.86 23.07
C MET A 172 5.56 -9.80 24.59
N SER A 173 4.56 -10.48 25.15
CA SER A 173 4.34 -10.53 26.61
C SER A 173 5.40 -11.32 27.38
N THR A 174 6.15 -12.21 26.72
CA THR A 174 7.20 -13.04 27.34
C THR A 174 8.61 -12.52 27.09
N SER A 175 8.77 -11.55 26.18
CA SER A 175 10.05 -10.95 25.86
C SER A 175 10.44 -9.91 26.91
N GLU A 176 11.67 -10.01 27.42
CA GLU A 176 12.25 -8.99 28.30
C GLU A 176 12.70 -7.79 27.47
N LEU A 177 11.78 -6.85 27.24
CA LEU A 177 12.02 -5.62 26.48
C LEU A 177 12.08 -4.41 27.40
N PRO A 178 12.91 -3.39 27.08
CA PRO A 178 12.77 -2.07 27.69
C PRO A 178 11.33 -1.54 27.56
N GLU A 179 10.86 -0.80 28.56
CA GLU A 179 9.48 -0.29 28.60
C GLU A 179 9.13 0.55 27.36
N GLU A 180 10.07 1.36 26.88
CA GLU A 180 9.93 2.17 25.67
C GLU A 180 9.73 1.31 24.41
N ASP A 181 10.57 0.27 24.24
CA ASP A 181 10.50 -0.66 23.12
C ASP A 181 9.18 -1.45 23.14
N ALA A 182 8.81 -1.98 24.31
CA ALA A 182 7.56 -2.70 24.50
C ALA A 182 6.35 -1.82 24.12
N THR A 183 6.34 -0.57 24.60
CA THR A 183 5.26 0.38 24.33
C THR A 183 5.14 0.68 22.83
N ALA A 184 6.27 0.98 22.17
CA ALA A 184 6.29 1.28 20.74
C ALA A 184 5.81 0.09 19.90
N LEU A 185 6.23 -1.12 20.26
CA LEU A 185 5.85 -2.33 19.55
C LEU A 185 4.37 -2.68 19.75
N ILE A 186 3.84 -2.51 20.97
CA ILE A 186 2.41 -2.73 21.28
C ILE A 186 1.55 -1.77 20.45
N GLN A 187 1.88 -0.48 20.44
CA GLN A 187 1.15 0.51 19.64
C GLN A 187 1.18 0.19 18.14
N ALA A 188 2.36 -0.19 17.61
CA ALA A 188 2.50 -0.58 16.20
C ALA A 188 1.63 -1.80 15.85
N LEU A 189 1.58 -2.79 16.75
CA LEU A 189 0.76 -3.99 16.59
C LEU A 189 -0.74 -3.65 16.64
N GLU A 190 -1.20 -2.85 17.61
CA GLU A 190 -2.60 -2.44 17.72
C GLU A 190 -3.08 -1.75 16.44
N HIS A 191 -2.26 -0.86 15.88
CA HIS A 191 -2.55 -0.24 14.59
C HIS A 191 -2.58 -1.25 13.44
N LEU A 192 -1.66 -2.21 13.40
CA LEU A 192 -1.65 -3.25 12.37
C LEU A 192 -2.90 -4.14 12.45
N GLN A 193 -3.33 -4.48 13.65
CA GLN A 193 -4.55 -5.25 13.88
C GLN A 193 -5.80 -4.49 13.41
N ALA A 194 -5.85 -3.18 13.66
CA ALA A 194 -6.94 -2.35 13.19
C ALA A 194 -7.04 -2.34 11.66
N ILE A 195 -5.89 -2.19 10.99
CA ILE A 195 -5.77 -2.25 9.54
C ILE A 195 -6.14 -3.63 8.99
N ALA A 196 -5.72 -4.71 9.65
CA ALA A 196 -6.05 -6.08 9.25
C ALA A 196 -7.56 -6.34 9.30
N ALA A 197 -8.25 -5.82 10.31
CA ALA A 197 -9.70 -5.94 10.45
C ALA A 197 -10.46 -5.13 9.39
N GLU A 198 -10.06 -3.87 9.16
CA GLU A 198 -10.64 -3.04 8.08
C GLU A 198 -10.45 -3.72 6.72
N HIS A 199 -9.23 -4.21 6.47
CA HIS A 199 -8.89 -4.96 5.27
C HIS A 199 -9.78 -6.20 5.09
N PHE A 200 -10.01 -6.97 6.16
CA PHE A 200 -10.91 -8.13 6.14
C PHE A 200 -12.37 -7.77 5.81
N LEU A 201 -12.90 -6.71 6.44
CA LEU A 201 -14.27 -6.22 6.20
C LEU A 201 -14.44 -5.73 4.75
N LEU A 202 -13.44 -5.03 4.22
CA LEU A 202 -13.43 -4.57 2.82
C LEU A 202 -13.48 -5.75 1.85
N ARG A 203 -12.70 -6.80 2.10
CA ARG A 203 -12.67 -7.98 1.22
C ARG A 203 -13.94 -8.83 1.28
N SER A 204 -14.57 -8.88 2.45
CA SER A 204 -15.84 -9.59 2.66
C SER A 204 -17.04 -8.92 1.98
N GLY A 205 -16.88 -7.70 1.44
CA GLY A 205 -17.96 -6.93 0.84
C GLY A 205 -18.99 -6.40 1.84
N VAL A 206 -18.70 -6.52 3.14
CA VAL A 206 -19.57 -6.08 4.25
C VAL A 206 -19.32 -4.61 4.60
N GLY A 207 -18.23 -4.01 4.08
CA GLY A 207 -17.90 -2.59 4.27
C GLY A 207 -18.57 -1.66 3.26
N THR A 208 -18.90 -0.44 3.71
CA THR A 208 -19.31 0.68 2.86
C THR A 208 -18.11 1.48 2.32
N SER A 209 -16.89 1.08 2.68
CA SER A 209 -15.67 1.81 2.34
C SER A 209 -15.37 1.71 0.85
N GLN A 210 -15.01 2.85 0.25
CA GLN A 210 -14.56 2.92 -1.15
C GLN A 210 -13.07 2.55 -1.31
N ALA A 211 -12.46 2.00 -0.27
CA ALA A 211 -11.05 1.67 -0.22
C ALA A 211 -10.61 0.63 -1.24
N THR A 212 -9.32 0.66 -1.57
CA THR A 212 -8.62 -0.48 -2.14
C THR A 212 -7.96 -1.28 -1.01
N SER A 213 -7.89 -2.60 -1.15
CA SER A 213 -7.21 -3.47 -0.18
C SER A 213 -5.77 -3.01 0.07
N VAL A 214 -5.02 -2.71 -0.99
CA VAL A 214 -3.65 -2.20 -0.89
C VAL A 214 -3.57 -0.83 -0.21
N GLY A 215 -4.52 0.06 -0.45
CA GLY A 215 -4.57 1.38 0.19
C GLY A 215 -4.74 1.30 1.70
N VAL A 216 -5.61 0.39 2.18
CA VAL A 216 -5.80 0.12 3.61
C VAL A 216 -4.49 -0.37 4.24
N LEU A 217 -3.84 -1.37 3.63
CA LEU A 217 -2.58 -1.94 4.13
C LEU A 217 -1.46 -0.89 4.17
N LEU A 218 -1.32 -0.08 3.12
CA LEU A 218 -0.32 0.99 3.06
C LEU A 218 -0.64 2.20 3.94
N SER A 219 -1.77 2.23 4.63
CA SER A 219 -2.04 3.25 5.64
C SER A 219 -1.40 2.92 7.01
N TRP A 220 -0.98 1.67 7.24
CA TRP A 220 -0.26 1.26 8.45
C TRP A 220 1.05 2.04 8.68
N PRO A 221 1.94 2.21 7.67
CA PRO A 221 3.16 3.02 7.79
C PRO A 221 2.99 4.36 8.52
N GLY A 222 1.93 5.12 8.21
CA GLY A 222 1.65 6.42 8.83
C GLY A 222 1.36 6.37 10.33
N ARG A 223 1.13 5.18 10.88
CA ARG A 223 0.72 4.94 12.28
C ARG A 223 1.79 4.22 13.10
N VAL A 224 2.91 3.81 12.49
CA VAL A 224 3.98 3.12 13.19
C VAL A 224 4.84 4.14 13.96
N PRO A 225 5.05 3.97 15.28
CA PRO A 225 5.97 4.79 16.05
C PRO A 225 7.40 4.75 15.49
N GLU A 226 8.15 5.84 15.60
CA GLU A 226 9.54 5.89 15.09
C GLU A 226 10.41 4.80 15.71
N ARG A 227 10.30 4.62 17.03
CA ARG A 227 11.05 3.58 17.76
C ARG A 227 10.75 2.17 17.25
N ALA A 228 9.51 1.89 16.86
CA ALA A 228 9.17 0.59 16.27
C ALA A 228 9.84 0.38 14.91
N LEU A 229 10.04 1.43 14.10
CA LEU A 229 10.82 1.31 12.85
C LEU A 229 12.31 1.11 13.12
N GLU A 230 12.88 1.80 14.11
CA GLU A 230 14.27 1.57 14.52
C GLU A 230 14.47 0.11 14.95
N LEU A 231 13.53 -0.46 15.70
CA LEU A 231 13.57 -1.87 16.09
C LEU A 231 13.46 -2.82 14.88
N MET A 232 12.76 -2.44 13.80
CA MET A 232 12.77 -3.21 12.55
C MET A 232 14.14 -3.12 11.86
N ASP A 233 14.74 -1.94 11.83
CA ASP A 233 16.10 -1.71 11.31
C ASP A 233 17.14 -2.51 12.11
N GLU A 234 16.99 -2.58 13.43
CA GLU A 234 17.81 -3.37 14.36
C GLU A 234 17.56 -4.89 14.29
N ARG A 235 16.61 -5.35 13.45
CA ARG A 235 16.20 -6.77 13.32
C ARG A 235 15.71 -7.37 14.64
N ASN A 236 15.08 -6.56 15.49
CA ASN A 236 14.47 -7.04 16.73
C ASN A 236 13.39 -8.09 16.40
N PRO A 237 13.43 -9.31 16.97
CA PRO A 237 12.49 -10.38 16.61
C PRO A 237 11.02 -9.97 16.77
N CYS A 238 10.66 -9.23 17.83
CA CYS A 238 9.28 -8.77 18.05
C CYS A 238 8.84 -7.76 16.97
N ALA A 239 9.74 -6.89 16.51
CA ALA A 239 9.47 -5.97 15.41
C ALA A 239 9.32 -6.71 14.07
N LEU A 240 10.17 -7.70 13.82
CA LEU A 240 10.10 -8.54 12.61
C LEU A 240 8.82 -9.39 12.55
N CYS A 241 8.24 -9.76 13.69
CA CYS A 241 6.93 -10.39 13.74
C CYS A 241 5.82 -9.52 13.12
N MET A 242 5.92 -8.18 13.19
CA MET A 242 4.95 -7.29 12.54
C MET A 242 5.13 -7.26 11.03
N ILE A 243 6.37 -7.29 10.55
CA ILE A 243 6.68 -7.43 9.12
C ILE A 243 6.14 -8.76 8.62
N ALA A 244 6.34 -9.85 9.37
CA ALA A 244 5.74 -11.15 9.08
C ALA A 244 4.20 -11.08 9.04
N TYR A 245 3.57 -10.38 10.00
CA TYR A 245 2.11 -10.21 9.97
C TYR A 245 1.66 -9.46 8.71
N MET A 246 2.34 -8.36 8.37
CA MET A 246 2.07 -7.59 7.16
C MET A 246 2.29 -8.42 5.89
N ALA A 247 3.35 -9.23 5.82
CA ALA A 247 3.60 -10.15 4.72
C ALA A 247 2.42 -11.10 4.50
N SER A 248 1.83 -11.61 5.60
CA SER A 248 0.63 -12.44 5.51
C SER A 248 -0.57 -11.72 4.91
N LEU A 249 -0.74 -10.43 5.21
CA LEU A 249 -1.83 -9.62 4.67
C LEU A 249 -1.61 -9.27 3.20
N LEU A 250 -0.36 -8.97 2.80
CA LEU A 250 0.01 -8.60 1.43
C LEU A 250 -0.26 -9.69 0.40
N VAL A 251 -0.34 -10.96 0.82
CA VAL A 251 -0.80 -12.09 -0.02
C VAL A 251 -2.06 -11.74 -0.82
N SER A 252 -2.99 -11.04 -0.18
CA SER A 252 -4.27 -10.67 -0.77
C SER A 252 -4.22 -9.47 -1.73
N ALA A 253 -3.14 -8.69 -1.68
CA ALA A 253 -2.92 -7.52 -2.51
C ALA A 253 -2.00 -7.82 -3.71
N GLY A 254 -1.52 -9.07 -3.83
CA GLY A 254 -0.61 -9.52 -4.88
C GLY A 254 -1.16 -9.44 -6.31
N SER A 255 -2.44 -9.09 -6.48
CA SER A 255 -2.98 -8.74 -7.79
C SER A 255 -2.39 -7.46 -8.36
N HIS A 256 -1.72 -6.61 -7.58
CA HIS A 256 -1.04 -5.41 -8.10
C HIS A 256 0.40 -5.75 -8.45
N TRP A 257 0.83 -5.53 -9.70
CA TRP A 257 2.16 -5.92 -10.19
C TRP A 257 3.33 -5.40 -9.32
N TRP A 258 3.16 -4.24 -8.69
CA TRP A 258 4.16 -3.59 -7.85
C TRP A 258 4.15 -4.06 -6.40
N ILE A 259 3.13 -4.82 -5.98
CA ILE A 259 3.06 -5.55 -4.70
C ILE A 259 3.36 -7.04 -4.89
N GLU A 260 3.16 -7.58 -6.09
CA GLU A 260 3.32 -8.99 -6.40
C GLU A 260 4.70 -9.51 -5.94
N GLY A 261 4.70 -10.53 -5.09
CA GLY A 261 5.92 -11.15 -4.55
C GLY A 261 6.46 -10.56 -3.25
N TRP A 262 5.95 -9.40 -2.80
CA TRP A 262 6.36 -8.83 -1.50
C TRP A 262 6.02 -9.75 -0.32
N ASP A 263 4.92 -10.50 -0.38
CA ASP A 263 4.56 -11.49 0.65
C ASP A 263 5.66 -12.53 0.85
N LYS A 264 6.23 -13.04 -0.26
CA LYS A 264 7.33 -14.02 -0.24
C LYS A 264 8.66 -13.38 0.16
N LEU A 265 9.00 -12.24 -0.43
CA LEU A 265 10.23 -11.50 -0.11
C LEU A 265 10.36 -11.21 1.38
N LEU A 266 9.26 -10.79 2.01
CA LEU A 266 9.23 -10.52 3.44
C LEU A 266 9.24 -11.80 4.27
N HIS A 267 8.42 -12.79 3.90
CA HIS A 267 8.41 -14.09 4.58
C HIS A 267 9.83 -14.70 4.64
N ASP A 268 10.51 -14.80 3.50
CA ASP A 268 11.81 -15.45 3.42
C ASP A 268 12.88 -14.67 4.19
N ALA A 269 12.76 -13.34 4.25
CA ALA A 269 13.69 -12.49 5.00
C ALA A 269 13.47 -12.54 6.51
N VAL A 270 12.22 -12.65 7.00
CA VAL A 270 11.93 -12.63 8.45
C VAL A 270 12.02 -14.00 9.11
N VAL A 271 11.67 -15.08 8.39
CA VAL A 271 11.62 -16.45 8.95
C VAL A 271 12.91 -16.87 9.69
N PRO A 272 14.13 -16.56 9.19
CA PRO A 272 15.36 -16.90 9.91
C PRO A 272 15.49 -16.31 11.32
N PHE A 273 14.74 -15.24 11.62
CA PHE A 273 14.76 -14.53 12.91
C PHE A 273 13.62 -14.95 13.84
N LEU A 274 12.65 -15.74 13.37
CA LEU A 274 11.48 -16.14 14.14
C LEU A 274 11.69 -17.52 14.79
N PRO A 275 11.14 -17.75 16.00
CA PRO A 275 11.05 -19.10 16.56
C PRO A 275 10.25 -20.02 15.64
N SER A 276 10.65 -21.30 15.56
CA SER A 276 10.09 -22.25 14.60
C SER A 276 8.57 -22.41 14.68
N ALA A 277 8.00 -22.33 15.89
CA ALA A 277 6.55 -22.36 16.09
C ALA A 277 5.85 -21.17 15.41
N LEU A 278 6.39 -19.96 15.59
CA LEU A 278 5.82 -18.76 15.00
C LEU A 278 6.00 -18.75 13.47
N ALA A 279 7.14 -19.24 12.97
CA ALA A 279 7.35 -19.40 11.53
C ALA A 279 6.34 -20.38 10.90
N ALA A 280 6.00 -21.47 11.60
CA ALA A 280 4.96 -22.39 11.15
C ALA A 280 3.57 -21.74 11.14
N ASP A 281 3.22 -20.99 12.19
CA ASP A 281 1.96 -20.25 12.28
C ASP A 281 1.84 -19.20 11.16
N LEU A 282 2.95 -18.54 10.78
CA LEU A 282 3.00 -17.58 9.68
C LEU A 282 2.61 -18.23 8.36
N VAL A 283 3.20 -19.39 8.05
CA VAL A 283 2.90 -20.14 6.82
C VAL A 283 1.42 -20.50 6.75
N HIS A 284 0.83 -20.91 7.87
CA HIS A 284 -0.61 -21.21 7.95
C HIS A 284 -1.46 -19.95 7.72
N ALA A 285 -1.10 -18.82 8.34
CA ALA A 285 -1.80 -17.56 8.14
C ALA A 285 -1.75 -17.09 6.67
N MET A 286 -0.58 -17.19 6.03
CA MET A 286 -0.41 -16.88 4.61
C MET A 286 -1.27 -17.79 3.73
N ALA A 287 -1.29 -19.10 4.00
CA ALA A 287 -2.09 -20.06 3.25
C ALA A 287 -3.59 -19.77 3.38
N GLN A 288 -4.07 -19.46 4.59
CA GLN A 288 -5.46 -19.07 4.82
C GLN A 288 -5.81 -17.80 4.05
N ASN A 289 -4.96 -16.77 4.10
CA ASN A 289 -5.19 -15.55 3.35
C ASN A 289 -5.24 -15.78 1.83
N ARG A 290 -4.46 -16.73 1.28
CA ARG A 290 -4.57 -17.15 -0.14
C ARG A 290 -5.92 -17.76 -0.45
N LEU A 291 -6.38 -18.70 0.39
CA LEU A 291 -7.67 -19.37 0.21
C LEU A 291 -8.82 -18.37 0.27
N ASP A 292 -8.80 -17.45 1.23
CA ASP A 292 -9.81 -16.41 1.38
C ASP A 292 -9.82 -15.47 0.16
N THR A 293 -8.65 -15.17 -0.41
CA THR A 293 -8.55 -14.39 -1.66
C THR A 293 -9.22 -15.12 -2.82
N ALA A 294 -8.86 -16.38 -3.04
CA ALA A 294 -9.41 -17.18 -4.13
C ALA A 294 -10.93 -17.37 -4.01
N ASN A 295 -11.43 -17.59 -2.78
CA ASN A 295 -12.87 -17.71 -2.53
C ASN A 295 -13.61 -16.40 -2.82
N ASN A 296 -13.09 -15.26 -2.37
CA ASN A 296 -13.69 -13.95 -2.62
C ASN A 296 -13.73 -13.63 -4.12
N ASP A 297 -12.67 -13.97 -4.86
CA ASP A 297 -12.62 -13.78 -6.32
C ASP A 297 -13.63 -14.68 -7.04
N ALA A 298 -13.75 -15.94 -6.63
CA ALA A 298 -14.74 -16.87 -7.18
C ALA A 298 -16.19 -16.40 -6.91
N VAL A 299 -16.47 -15.86 -5.71
CA VAL A 299 -17.78 -15.28 -5.38
C VAL A 299 -18.07 -14.05 -6.24
N ARG A 300 -17.09 -13.17 -6.45
CA ARG A 300 -17.25 -12.00 -7.34
C ARG A 300 -17.54 -12.40 -8.78
N MET A 301 -16.84 -13.42 -9.30
CA MET A 301 -17.06 -13.92 -10.67
C MET A 301 -18.44 -14.59 -10.85
N THR A 302 -18.95 -15.28 -9.82
CA THR A 302 -20.23 -15.99 -9.90
C THR A 302 -21.45 -15.11 -9.63
N THR A 303 -21.31 -14.08 -8.80
CA THR A 303 -22.44 -13.22 -8.41
C THR A 303 -22.65 -12.01 -9.31
N GLY A 304 -21.68 -11.62 -10.14
CA GLY A 304 -21.80 -10.47 -11.06
C GLY A 304 -22.09 -9.13 -10.36
N VAL A 305 -21.89 -9.05 -9.04
CA VAL A 305 -22.22 -7.86 -8.24
C VAL A 305 -21.14 -6.79 -8.47
N VAL A 306 -21.40 -5.95 -9.48
CA VAL A 306 -20.94 -4.57 -9.47
C VAL A 306 -21.77 -3.88 -8.39
N VAL A 307 -21.19 -3.65 -7.21
CA VAL A 307 -21.80 -2.79 -6.19
C VAL A 307 -21.90 -1.39 -6.79
N GLN A 308 -23.07 -1.02 -7.31
CA GLN A 308 -23.35 0.37 -7.62
C GLN A 308 -23.47 1.16 -6.31
N PRO A 309 -22.80 2.31 -6.16
CA PRO A 309 -23.07 3.20 -5.04
C PRO A 309 -24.49 3.74 -5.17
N GLY A 310 -25.21 3.73 -4.04
CA GLY A 310 -26.64 4.01 -3.96
C GLY A 310 -27.07 5.23 -4.78
N ALA A 311 -28.00 5.00 -5.72
CA ALA A 311 -28.82 6.05 -6.27
C ALA A 311 -29.69 6.60 -5.14
N ASP A 312 -29.44 7.87 -4.83
CA ASP A 312 -30.16 8.66 -3.85
C ASP A 312 -31.66 8.62 -4.15
N ARG A 313 -32.45 8.26 -3.14
CA ARG A 313 -33.91 8.41 -3.20
C ARG A 313 -34.22 9.90 -3.09
N SER A 314 -34.57 10.53 -4.20
CA SER A 314 -35.50 11.66 -4.14
C SER A 314 -36.30 11.80 -5.43
N LEU A 315 -37.62 11.91 -5.23
CA LEU A 315 -38.67 12.57 -6.02
C LEU A 315 -39.87 11.67 -6.32
N GLY A 316 -40.95 11.93 -5.59
CA GLY A 316 -42.24 11.29 -5.72
C GLY A 316 -43.23 11.79 -4.67
N GLY A 317 -43.41 13.11 -4.60
CA GLY A 317 -44.41 13.85 -3.86
C GLY A 317 -44.54 15.23 -4.46
#